data_AF-A0A151RDP5-F1
#
_entry.id   AF-A0A151RDP5-F1
#
_cell.length_a   1.000
_cell.length_b   1.000
_cell.length_c   1.000
_cell.angle_alpha   90.00
_cell.angle_beta   90.00
_cell.angle_gamma   90.00
#
_symmetry.space_group_name_H-M   'P 1'
#
loop_
_entity.id
_entity.type
_entity.pdbx_description
1 polymer ?
#
loop_
_entity_poly.entity_id
_entity_poly.type
_entity_poly.pdbx_seq_one_letter_code
_entity_poly.pdbx_strand_id
1 'polypeptide(L)'
;MINTCNGYYCDNFQPNNPKSPKMFTENWIGWFQKWGERVPHRSAEDSAFSVARFFQNGGVLNNYYMYHGGTNFGRTAGGPYILHVPCI
;
A
#
# COMPACT_ATOMS: atom_id res chain seq x y z
N MET A 1 7.87 -19.58 8.16
CA MET A 1 7.44 -18.67 7.08
C MET A 1 6.59 -17.58 7.69
N ILE A 2 6.82 -16.30 7.37
CA ILE A 2 6.04 -15.15 7.86
C ILE A 2 5.14 -14.70 6.71
N ASN A 3 3.83 -14.78 6.88
CA ASN A 3 2.88 -14.19 5.94
C ASN A 3 2.60 -12.74 6.34
N THR A 4 2.32 -11.90 5.35
CA THR A 4 2.11 -10.46 5.51
C THR A 4 0.79 -10.05 4.88
N CYS A 5 0.42 -8.78 5.06
CA CYS A 5 -0.80 -8.21 4.50
C CYS A 5 -0.51 -7.05 3.55
N ASN A 6 -1.33 -6.92 2.52
CA ASN A 6 -1.32 -5.85 1.52
C ASN A 6 -2.75 -5.31 1.37
N GLY A 7 -2.92 -4.00 1.23
CA GLY A 7 -4.23 -3.38 1.12
C GLY A 7 -4.28 -1.92 1.55
N TYR A 8 -5.48 -1.35 1.56
CA TYR A 8 -5.75 -0.06 2.23
C TYR A 8 -5.81 -0.19 3.75
N TYR A 9 -6.25 -1.36 4.24
CA TYR A 9 -6.46 -1.69 5.63
C TYR A 9 -5.99 -3.13 5.93
N CYS A 10 -5.20 -3.29 6.98
CA CYS A 10 -4.69 -4.59 7.44
C CYS A 10 -4.81 -4.74 8.97
N ASP A 11 -5.64 -3.93 9.62
CA ASP A 11 -5.81 -3.92 11.07
C ASP A 11 -6.42 -5.22 11.62
N ASN A 12 -7.21 -5.94 10.81
CA ASN A 12 -7.79 -7.24 11.17
C ASN A 12 -6.93 -8.43 10.74
N PHE A 13 -5.82 -8.20 10.03
CA PHE A 13 -4.94 -9.28 9.60
C PHE A 13 -4.33 -10.00 10.81
N GLN A 14 -4.29 -11.33 10.71
CA GLN A 14 -3.65 -12.20 11.69
C GLN A 14 -2.63 -13.08 10.95
N PRO A 15 -1.38 -13.14 11.42
CA PRO A 15 -0.40 -14.10 10.91
C PRO A 15 -0.92 -15.54 11.03
N ASN A 16 -0.49 -16.40 10.12
CA ASN A 16 -0.86 -17.81 10.12
C ASN A 16 -0.27 -18.60 11.30
N ASN A 17 0.73 -18.02 11.99
CA ASN A 17 1.41 -18.58 13.14
C ASN A 17 1.40 -17.55 14.27
N PRO A 18 0.93 -17.90 15.49
CA PRO A 18 0.89 -16.99 16.63
C PRO A 18 2.25 -16.41 17.06
N LYS A 19 3.37 -17.06 16.68
CA LYS A 19 4.73 -16.57 16.96
C LYS A 19 5.27 -15.64 15.87
N SER A 20 4.59 -15.50 14.75
CA SER A 20 5.01 -14.62 13.66
C SER A 20 4.54 -13.19 13.93
N PRO A 21 5.36 -12.17 13.59
CA PRO A 21 4.95 -10.78 13.71
C PRO A 21 3.84 -10.42 12.72
N LYS A 22 2.98 -9.46 13.10
CA LYS A 22 1.97 -8.87 12.23
C LYS A 22 2.60 -7.75 11.39
N MET A 23 2.72 -7.98 10.09
CA MET A 23 3.42 -7.10 9.15
C MET A 23 2.51 -6.64 8.00
N PHE A 24 2.53 -5.34 7.72
CA PHE A 24 1.80 -4.68 6.64
C PHE A 24 2.80 -4.22 5.57
N THR A 25 2.98 -5.06 4.54
CA THR A 25 4.04 -4.90 3.52
C THR A 25 3.67 -3.95 2.40
N GLU A 26 2.38 -3.77 2.12
CA GLU A 26 1.92 -2.78 1.14
C GLU A 26 0.69 -2.05 1.67
N ASN A 27 0.93 -0.94 2.36
CA ASN A 27 -0.11 0.04 2.65
C ASN A 27 -0.30 0.92 1.43
N TRP A 28 -1.39 0.71 0.70
CA TRP A 28 -1.66 1.41 -0.55
C TRP A 28 -2.05 2.87 -0.27
N ILE A 29 -1.11 3.79 -0.47
CA ILE A 29 -1.34 5.22 -0.24
C ILE A 29 -2.07 5.92 -1.40
N GLY A 30 -2.54 5.15 -2.37
CA GLY A 30 -3.16 5.58 -3.61
C GLY A 30 -3.34 4.38 -4.53
N TRP A 31 -3.54 4.64 -5.82
CA TRP A 31 -3.61 3.60 -6.84
C TRP A 31 -2.85 4.03 -8.08
N PHE A 32 -2.46 3.08 -8.93
CA PHE A 32 -1.84 3.45 -10.20
C PHE A 32 -2.83 4.16 -11.13
N GLN A 33 -2.38 5.19 -11.83
CA GLN A 33 -3.17 5.87 -12.84
C GLN A 33 -3.15 5.06 -14.14
N LYS A 34 -4.32 4.87 -14.73
CA LYS A 34 -4.46 4.30 -16.08
C LYS A 34 -4.68 5.39 -17.13
N TRP A 35 -4.32 5.09 -18.36
CA TRP A 35 -4.62 5.95 -19.50
C TRP A 35 -6.13 6.15 -19.67
N GLY A 36 -6.55 7.42 -19.80
CA GLY A 36 -7.95 7.79 -19.97
C GLY A 36 -8.77 7.83 -18.67
N GLU A 37 -8.20 7.43 -17.53
CA GLU A 37 -8.85 7.51 -16.22
C GLU A 37 -8.38 8.73 -15.40
N ARG A 38 -9.19 9.13 -14.43
CA ARG A 38 -8.84 10.19 -13.48
C ARG A 38 -7.69 9.73 -12.57
N VAL A 39 -6.93 10.69 -12.05
CA VAL A 39 -5.90 10.42 -11.04
C VAL A 39 -6.58 9.94 -9.75
N PRO A 40 -6.31 8.70 -9.29
CA PRO A 40 -6.83 8.22 -8.03
C PRO A 40 -6.05 8.84 -6.87
N HIS A 41 -6.76 9.36 -5.87
CA HIS A 41 -6.18 9.95 -4.66
C HIS A 41 -6.74 9.26 -3.42
N ARG A 42 -5.86 9.05 -2.43
CA ARG A 42 -6.22 8.66 -1.07
C ARG A 42 -5.83 9.80 -0.15
N SER A 43 -6.69 10.17 0.80
CA SER A 43 -6.39 11.27 1.70
C SER A 43 -5.30 10.88 2.71
N ALA A 44 -4.55 11.89 3.18
CA ALA A 44 -3.53 11.69 4.19
C ALA A 44 -4.15 11.22 5.52
N GLU A 45 -5.35 11.71 5.84
CA GLU A 45 -6.09 11.37 7.06
C GLU A 45 -6.52 9.91 7.09
N ASP A 46 -7.07 9.39 5.99
CA ASP A 46 -7.45 7.98 5.87
C ASP A 46 -6.21 7.06 5.96
N SER A 47 -5.11 7.47 5.31
CA SER A 47 -3.84 6.76 5.37
C SER A 47 -3.30 6.71 6.80
N ALA A 48 -3.23 7.86 7.50
CA ALA A 48 -2.80 7.95 8.89
C ALA A 48 -3.70 7.13 9.82
N PHE A 49 -5.02 7.16 9.61
CA PHE A 49 -5.98 6.37 10.37
C PHE A 49 -5.74 4.87 10.22
N SER A 50 -5.54 4.38 8.99
CA SER A 50 -5.23 2.96 8.74
C SER A 50 -3.96 2.50 9.46
N VAL A 51 -2.91 3.33 9.47
CA VAL A 51 -1.63 3.04 10.14
C VAL A 51 -1.80 3.02 11.65
N ALA A 52 -2.47 4.04 12.21
CA ALA A 52 -2.74 4.12 13.64
C ALA A 52 -3.52 2.88 14.13
N ARG A 53 -4.57 2.50 13.40
CA ARG A 53 -5.40 1.33 13.72
C ARG A 53 -4.62 0.01 13.61
N PHE A 54 -3.71 -0.09 12.64
CA PHE A 54 -2.84 -1.27 12.50
C PHE A 54 -1.89 -1.45 13.68
N PHE A 55 -1.20 -0.38 14.10
CA PHE A 55 -0.27 -0.42 15.25
C PHE A 55 -1.01 -0.61 16.58
N GLN A 56 -2.18 0.00 16.75
CA GLN A 56 -3.05 -0.23 17.92
C GLN A 56 -3.44 -1.72 18.07
N ASN A 57 -3.61 -2.42 16.95
CA ASN A 57 -3.95 -3.85 16.91
C ASN A 57 -2.71 -4.77 16.85
N GLY A 58 -1.59 -4.36 17.46
CA GLY A 58 -0.38 -5.18 17.61
C GLY A 58 0.46 -5.34 16.35
N GLY A 59 0.25 -4.50 15.33
CA GLY A 59 1.13 -4.41 14.17
C GLY A 59 2.54 -3.97 14.55
N VAL A 60 3.57 -4.49 13.87
CA VAL A 60 4.97 -4.15 14.18
C VAL A 60 5.74 -3.53 13.00
N LEU A 61 5.20 -3.65 11.78
CA LEU A 61 5.81 -3.08 10.58
C LEU A 61 4.72 -2.61 9.63
N ASN A 62 4.87 -1.38 9.12
CA ASN A 62 4.07 -0.80 8.05
C ASN A 62 5.01 -0.26 6.96
N ASN A 63 4.73 -0.60 5.71
CA ASN A 63 5.43 -0.07 4.54
C ASN A 63 4.46 0.63 3.59
N TYR A 64 4.77 1.86 3.19
CA TYR A 64 3.94 2.64 2.27
C TYR A 64 4.23 2.25 0.82
N TYR A 65 3.22 1.75 0.14
CA TYR A 65 3.25 1.43 -1.28
C TYR A 65 2.39 2.46 -2.03
N MET A 66 2.94 3.51 -2.64
CA MET A 66 4.37 3.83 -2.78
C MET A 66 4.71 5.13 -2.05
N TYR A 67 5.68 5.07 -1.11
CA TYR A 67 6.24 6.29 -0.51
C TYR A 67 6.77 7.27 -1.58
N HIS A 68 7.41 6.73 -2.62
CA HIS A 68 7.74 7.45 -3.86
C HIS A 68 7.37 6.56 -5.06
N GLY A 69 6.39 6.98 -5.87
CA GLY A 69 5.89 6.20 -7.01
C GLY A 69 6.68 6.36 -8.31
N GLY A 70 7.32 7.51 -8.51
CA GLY A 70 8.19 7.76 -9.67
C GLY A 70 7.47 7.83 -11.01
N THR A 71 8.14 7.40 -12.08
CA THR A 71 7.65 7.48 -13.46
C THR A 71 8.10 6.26 -14.27
N ASN A 72 7.18 5.71 -15.07
CA ASN A 72 7.49 4.64 -16.02
C ASN A 72 8.14 5.23 -17.28
N PHE A 73 9.47 5.34 -17.30
CA PHE A 73 10.20 5.87 -18.45
C PHE A 73 10.33 4.85 -19.60
N GLY A 74 10.51 5.37 -20.82
CA GLY A 74 10.75 4.54 -22.00
C GLY A 74 9.52 3.72 -22.41
N ARG A 75 9.75 2.49 -22.88
CA ARG A 75 8.70 1.64 -23.48
C ARG A 75 8.61 0.23 -22.90
N THR A 76 9.39 -0.06 -21.86
CA THR A 76 9.48 -1.41 -21.25
C THR A 76 9.27 -1.40 -19.73
N ALA A 77 8.94 -0.25 -19.13
CA ALA A 77 8.71 -0.13 -17.68
C ALA A 77 7.22 -0.25 -17.30
N GLY A 78 6.31 0.29 -18.12
CA GLY A 78 4.88 0.32 -17.81
C GLY A 78 4.17 -1.01 -18.04
N GLY A 79 3.20 -1.32 -17.17
CA GLY A 79 2.25 -2.40 -17.39
C GLY A 79 1.13 -2.02 -18.37
N PRO A 80 0.25 -2.97 -18.74
CA PRO A 80 -0.85 -2.72 -19.67
C PRO A 80 -1.72 -1.54 -19.22
N TYR A 81 -1.73 -0.48 -20.03
CA TYR A 81 -2.47 0.75 -19.81
C TYR A 81 -2.14 1.53 -18.52
N ILE A 82 -0.97 1.30 -17.91
CA ILE A 82 -0.53 2.03 -16.71
C ILE A 82 0.31 3.25 -17.13
N LEU A 83 -0.05 4.41 -16.60
CA LEU A 83 0.68 5.66 -16.80
C LEU A 83 1.78 5.81 -15.73
N HIS A 84 1.38 6.01 -14.47
CA HIS A 84 2.31 6.15 -13.34
C HIS A 84 1.61 5.78 -12.02
N VAL A 85 2.38 5.68 -10.93
CA VAL A 85 1.84 5.51 -9.57
C VAL A 85 1.95 6.85 -8.82
N PRO A 86 0.84 7.57 -8.59
CA PRO A 86 0.83 8.80 -7.79
C PRO A 86 1.12 8.51 -6.31
N CYS A 87 1.80 9.47 -5.67
CA CYS A 87 1.87 9.57 -4.21
C CYS A 87 0.66 10.36 -3.67
N ILE A 88 0.51 10.35 -2.34
CA ILE A 88 -0.40 11.26 -1.60
C ILE A 88 -0.10 12.71 -1.98
#